data_AF-A0A2X1QNM3-F1
#
_entry.id   AF-A0A2X1QNM3-F1
#
_cell.length_a   1.000
_cell.length_b   1.000
_cell.length_c   1.000
_cell.angle_alpha   90.00
_cell.angle_beta   90.00
_cell.angle_gamma   90.00
#
_symmetry.space_group_name_H-M   'P 1'
#
loop_
_entity.id
_entity.type
_entity.pdbx_description
1 polymer ?
#
loop_
_entity_poly.entity_id
_entity_poly.type
_entity_poly.pdbx_seq_one_letter_code
_entity_poly.pdbx_strand_id
1 'polypeptide(L)'
;MQRARCYLLGETAVVLELEPPVTLESQKRIWGLTQRLTDREEVVEVIPGMNNITVVLRHPQEMAWEAIDKFAALVGRERCAWSRNPVR
;
A
#
# COMPACT_ATOMS: atom_id res chain seq x y z
N MET A 1 13.16 12.33 -4.71
CA MET A 1 12.28 11.77 -3.66
C MET A 1 10.90 11.56 -4.26
N GLN A 2 10.38 10.33 -4.24
CA GLN A 2 9.08 9.97 -4.81
C GLN A 2 8.02 9.95 -3.70
N ARG A 3 6.88 10.61 -3.92
CA ARG A 3 5.76 10.61 -2.97
C ARG A 3 4.99 9.30 -3.08
N ALA A 4 4.44 8.85 -1.96
CA ALA A 4 3.51 7.74 -1.91
C ALA A 4 2.13 8.23 -1.48
N ARG A 5 1.09 7.52 -1.91
CA ARG A 5 -0.29 7.68 -1.46
C ARG A 5 -0.73 6.33 -0.93
N CYS A 6 -1.46 6.33 0.17
CA CYS A 6 -2.05 5.13 0.70
C CYS A 6 -3.52 5.40 1.02
N TYR A 7 -4.40 4.57 0.49
CA TYR A 7 -5.84 4.75 0.59
C TYR A 7 -6.56 3.41 0.62
N LEU A 8 -7.79 3.40 1.14
CA LEU A 8 -8.66 2.23 1.08
C LEU A 8 -9.30 2.13 -0.30
N LEU A 9 -9.32 0.92 -0.83
CA LEU A 9 -10.09 0.55 -2.01
C LEU A 9 -11.26 -0.33 -1.55
N GLY A 10 -12.43 0.29 -1.48
CA GLY A 10 -13.61 -0.33 -0.88
C GLY A 10 -13.42 -0.56 0.62
N GLU A 11 -13.95 -1.67 1.11
CA GLU A 11 -13.97 -2.00 2.54
C GLU A 11 -12.88 -2.99 2.94
N THR A 12 -12.18 -3.62 1.99
CA THR A 12 -11.33 -4.79 2.26
C THR A 12 -9.88 -4.63 1.85
N ALA A 13 -9.56 -3.65 1.00
CA ALA A 13 -8.23 -3.51 0.44
C ALA A 13 -7.61 -2.15 0.76
N VAL A 14 -6.29 -2.17 0.94
CA VAL A 14 -5.44 -0.98 1.03
C VAL A 14 -4.61 -0.91 -0.25
N VAL A 15 -4.60 0.24 -0.90
CA VAL A 15 -3.74 0.51 -2.05
C VAL A 15 -2.64 1.47 -1.64
N LEU A 16 -1.40 1.08 -1.92
CA LEU A 16 -0.26 1.98 -1.85
C LEU A 16 0.21 2.28 -3.27
N GLU A 17 0.25 3.56 -3.62
CA GLU A 17 0.60 4.05 -4.95
C GLU A 17 1.75 5.07 -4.88
N LEU A 18 2.73 4.92 -5.76
CA LEU A 18 3.83 5.87 -5.89
C LEU A 18 3.50 6.90 -6.98
N GLU A 19 3.65 8.19 -6.67
CA GLU A 19 3.41 9.26 -7.65
C GLU A 19 4.40 9.15 -8.83
N PRO A 20 3.97 9.53 -10.06
CA PRO A 20 4.85 9.61 -11.21
C PRO A 20 6.07 10.52 -10.95
N PRO A 21 7.21 10.31 -11.65
CA PRO A 21 7.41 9.35 -12.73
C PRO A 21 7.65 7.91 -12.25
N VAL A 22 7.22 6.93 -13.04
CA VAL A 22 7.52 5.51 -12.79
C VAL A 22 8.99 5.25 -13.14
N THR A 23 9.75 4.73 -12.18
CA THR A 23 11.16 4.35 -12.40
C THR A 23 11.38 2.88 -12.06
N LEU A 24 12.40 2.27 -12.64
CA LEU A 24 12.78 0.88 -12.32
C LEU A 24 13.13 0.73 -10.83
N GLU A 25 13.68 1.77 -10.19
CA GLU A 25 13.97 1.75 -8.77
C GLU A 25 12.67 1.67 -7.95
N SER A 26 11.68 2.48 -8.29
CA SER A 26 10.33 2.45 -7.70
C SER A 26 9.70 1.07 -7.86
N GLN A 27 9.84 0.47 -9.04
CA GLN A 27 9.28 -0.83 -9.36
C GLN A 27 9.95 -1.96 -8.55
N LYS A 28 11.27 -1.92 -8.40
CA LYS A 28 12.02 -2.84 -7.52
C LYS A 28 11.59 -2.71 -6.05
N ARG A 29 11.30 -1.50 -5.57
CA ARG A 29 10.76 -1.28 -4.23
C ARG A 29 9.37 -1.92 -4.07
N ILE A 30 8.47 -1.76 -5.06
CA ILE A 30 7.15 -2.40 -5.06
C ILE A 30 7.29 -3.94 -5.06
N TRP A 31 8.21 -4.51 -5.85
CA TRP A 31 8.47 -5.96 -5.82
C TRP A 31 8.98 -6.44 -4.46
N GLY A 32 9.96 -5.73 -3.87
CA GLY A 32 10.45 -6.07 -2.54
C GLY A 32 9.37 -5.94 -1.47
N LEU A 33 8.49 -4.96 -1.58
CA LEU A 33 7.34 -4.81 -0.68
C LEU A 33 6.34 -5.96 -0.87
N THR A 34 6.06 -6.35 -2.11
CA THR A 34 5.17 -7.46 -2.45
C THR A 34 5.61 -8.74 -1.76
N GLN A 35 6.88 -9.12 -1.93
CA GLN A 35 7.44 -10.32 -1.30
C GLN A 35 7.32 -10.30 0.23
N ARG A 36 7.51 -9.13 0.86
CA ARG A 36 7.41 -8.99 2.32
C ARG A 36 5.98 -9.04 2.87
N LEU A 37 4.99 -8.84 2.01
CA LEU A 37 3.58 -8.82 2.38
C LEU A 37 2.87 -10.13 2.06
N THR A 38 3.33 -10.87 1.05
CA THR A 38 2.74 -12.14 0.63
C THR A 38 2.65 -13.16 1.77
N ASP A 39 3.63 -13.20 2.68
CA ASP A 39 3.70 -14.21 3.75
C ASP A 39 3.11 -13.75 5.09
N ARG A 40 2.38 -12.63 5.13
CA ARG A 40 1.77 -12.13 6.37
C ARG A 40 0.39 -12.72 6.60
N GLU A 41 0.13 -13.21 7.81
CA GLU A 41 -1.17 -13.82 8.17
C GLU A 41 -2.36 -12.87 7.97
N GLU A 42 -2.11 -11.57 8.13
CA GLU A 42 -3.13 -10.53 8.06
C GLU A 42 -3.50 -10.14 6.63
N VAL A 43 -2.71 -10.62 5.66
CA VAL A 43 -2.86 -10.36 4.24
C VAL A 43 -3.50 -11.58 3.58
N VAL A 44 -4.60 -11.35 2.87
CA VAL A 44 -5.27 -12.38 2.06
C VAL A 44 -4.60 -12.49 0.69
N GLU A 45 -4.31 -11.34 0.08
CA GLU A 45 -3.76 -11.28 -1.26
C GLU A 45 -2.95 -9.99 -1.44
N VAL A 46 -1.88 -10.09 -2.23
CA VAL A 46 -1.08 -8.95 -2.66
C VAL A 46 -1.07 -8.91 -4.17
N ILE A 47 -1.55 -7.81 -4.74
CA ILE A 47 -1.69 -7.60 -6.18
C ILE A 47 -0.75 -6.45 -6.57
N PRO A 48 0.45 -6.74 -7.11
CA PRO A 48 1.37 -5.70 -7.57
C PRO A 48 0.91 -5.09 -8.90
N GLY A 49 0.99 -3.77 -9.01
CA GLY A 49 0.84 -3.01 -10.25
C GLY A 49 2.19 -2.44 -10.74
N MET A 50 2.14 -1.50 -11.68
CA MET A 50 3.35 -0.84 -12.20
C MET A 50 4.05 0.03 -11.16
N ASN A 51 3.29 0.86 -10.46
CA ASN A 51 3.75 1.81 -9.44
C ASN A 51 2.93 1.73 -8.15
N ASN A 52 2.00 0.78 -8.07
CA ASN A 52 1.14 0.58 -6.92
C ASN A 52 1.15 -0.89 -6.48
N ILE A 53 0.61 -1.12 -5.29
CA ILE A 53 0.39 -2.44 -4.73
C ILE A 53 -0.97 -2.39 -4.03
N THR A 54 -1.82 -3.36 -4.34
CA THR A 54 -3.10 -3.55 -3.66
C THR A 54 -2.97 -4.70 -2.70
N VAL A 55 -3.33 -4.49 -1.44
CA VAL A 55 -3.23 -5.48 -0.38
C VAL A 55 -4.62 -5.72 0.16
N VAL A 56 -5.13 -6.93 -0.02
CA VAL A 56 -6.41 -7.36 0.55
C VAL A 56 -6.15 -7.85 1.96
N LEU A 57 -6.84 -7.28 2.95
CA LEU A 57 -6.67 -7.62 4.36
C LEU A 57 -7.70 -8.67 4.79
N ARG A 58 -7.30 -9.53 5.72
CA ARG A 58 -8.19 -10.57 6.28
C ARG A 58 -9.29 -9.99 7.15
N HIS A 59 -8.96 -8.98 7.95
CA HIS A 59 -9.87 -8.31 8.88
C HIS A 59 -9.81 -6.78 8.71
N PRO A 60 -10.26 -6.25 7.57
CA PRO A 60 -10.02 -4.86 7.21
C PRO A 60 -10.66 -3.85 8.16
N GLN A 61 -11.80 -4.17 8.80
CA GLN A 61 -12.44 -3.25 9.75
C GLN A 61 -11.63 -3.02 11.04
N GLU A 62 -10.83 -4.00 11.43
CA GLU A 62 -9.94 -3.91 12.58
C GLU A 62 -8.55 -3.39 12.18
N MET A 63 -8.14 -3.69 10.95
CA MET A 63 -6.74 -3.59 10.54
C MET A 63 -6.44 -2.47 9.53
N ALA A 64 -7.45 -1.86 8.90
CA ALA A 64 -7.25 -0.87 7.84
C ALA A 64 -6.26 0.24 8.26
N TRP A 65 -6.46 0.86 9.42
CA TRP A 65 -5.60 1.96 9.87
C TRP A 65 -4.19 1.51 10.24
N GLU A 66 -4.07 0.40 10.98
CA GLU A 66 -2.77 -0.14 11.38
C GLU A 66 -1.98 -0.65 10.17
N ALA A 67 -2.65 -1.29 9.22
CA ALA A 67 -2.07 -1.74 7.96
C ALA A 67 -1.54 -0.55 7.15
N ILE A 68 -2.30 0.54 7.04
CA ILE A 68 -1.83 1.73 6.33
C ILE A 68 -0.60 2.33 7.03
N ASP A 69 -0.59 2.46 8.35
CA ASP A 69 0.57 2.98 9.09
C ASP A 69 1.80 2.08 8.92
N LYS A 70 1.63 0.76 9.01
CA LYS A 70 2.68 -0.23 8.79
C LYS A 70 3.22 -0.13 7.36
N PHE A 71 2.35 -0.08 6.34
CA PHE A 71 2.78 -0.02 4.94
C PHE A 71 3.45 1.31 4.61
N ALA A 72 2.94 2.43 5.10
CA ALA A 72 3.56 3.74 4.97
C ALA A 72 4.98 3.74 5.58
N ALA A 73 5.17 3.09 6.73
CA ALA A 73 6.49 2.96 7.34
C ALA A 73 7.47 2.13 6.48
N LEU A 74 6.98 1.08 5.79
CA LEU A 74 7.79 0.22 4.93
C LEU A 74 8.29 0.93 3.65
N VAL A 75 7.56 1.92 3.17
CA VAL A 75 7.92 2.68 1.95
C VAL A 75 8.80 3.90 2.28
N GLY A 76 8.97 4.21 3.57
CA GLY A 76 9.75 5.33 4.07
C GLY A 76 8.82 6.45 4.54
N ARG A 77 9.02 6.90 5.80
CA ARG A 77 8.17 7.85 6.56
C ARG A 77 7.91 9.22 5.90
N GLU A 78 8.37 9.47 4.68
CA GLU A 78 8.34 10.79 4.07
C GLU A 78 7.12 10.96 3.15
N ARG A 79 6.00 11.32 3.79
CA ARG A 79 4.78 11.87 3.18
C ARG A 79 3.99 10.89 2.31
N CYS A 80 3.47 9.81 2.93
CA CYS A 80 2.19 9.30 2.45
C CYS A 80 1.15 10.43 2.59
N ALA A 81 0.69 10.99 1.48
CA ALA A 81 -0.40 11.96 1.52
C ALA A 81 -1.70 11.18 1.77
N TRP A 82 -2.16 11.21 3.01
CA TRP A 82 -3.41 10.59 3.42
C TRP A 82 -4.58 11.35 2.82
N SER A 83 -5.04 10.96 1.62
CA SER A 83 -6.37 11.36 1.20
C SER A 83 -7.37 10.49 1.94
N ARG A 84 -7.98 11.04 3.00
CA ARG A 84 -9.31 10.57 3.43
C ARG A 84 -10.22 10.78 2.22
N ASN A 85 -10.31 9.81 1.33
CA ASN A 85 -11.40 9.79 0.37
C ASN A 85 -12.54 9.08 1.08
N PRO A 86 -13.54 9.81 1.64
CA PRO A 86 -14.76 9.17 2.04
C PRO A 86 -15.36 8.60 0.76
N VAL A 87 -15.43 7.28 0.69
CA VAL A 87 -16.22 6.58 -0.32
C VAL A 87 -17.57 7.31 -0.39
N ARG A 88 -17.84 7.94 -1.53
CA ARG A 88 -19.15 8.45 -1.92
C ARG A 88 -19.72 7.48 -2.93
#